data_AF-A0A7V9DQ26-F1
#
_entry.id   AF-A0A7V9DQ26-F1
#
_cell.length_a   1.000
_cell.length_b   1.000
_cell.length_c   1.000
_cell.angle_alpha   90.00
_cell.angle_beta   90.00
_cell.angle_gamma   90.00
#
_symmetry.space_group_name_H-M   'P 1'
#
loop_
_entity.id
_entity.type
_entity.pdbx_description
1 polymer ?
#
loop_
_entity_poly.entity_id
_entity_poly.type
_entity_poly.pdbx_seq_one_letter_code
_entity_poly.pdbx_strand_id
1 'polypeptide(L)'
;RLVDALSDYVDLYGAMLKVARRRMRAPYTIFHLAALFAAMAEGFSLQEASGLEHPRFERDEVCERVGSEWTLLGIAVETLIEDFTEPDVPASRPAAGACSAPRELV
;
A
#
# COMPACT_ATOMS: atom_id res chain seq x y z
N ARG A 1 16.75 18.16 -5.16
CA ARG A 1 17.67 17.31 -4.36
C ARG A 1 16.85 16.10 -3.86
N LEU A 2 17.46 14.95 -3.54
CA LEU A 2 16.72 13.74 -3.14
C LEU A 2 15.74 13.95 -1.98
N VAL A 3 16.09 14.87 -1.06
CA VAL A 3 15.23 15.26 0.08
C VAL A 3 13.94 15.95 -0.38
N ASP A 4 13.99 16.73 -1.46
CA ASP A 4 12.82 17.44 -2.00
C ASP A 4 11.83 16.45 -2.59
N ALA A 5 12.33 15.45 -3.35
CA ALA A 5 11.48 14.40 -3.91
C ALA A 5 10.76 13.57 -2.83
N LEU A 6 11.45 13.25 -1.73
CA LEU A 6 10.83 12.52 -0.62
C LEU A 6 9.77 13.38 0.11
N SER A 7 9.96 14.69 0.13
CA SER A 7 9.00 15.63 0.70
C SER A 7 7.73 15.72 -0.18
N ASP A 8 7.89 15.76 -1.51
CA ASP A 8 6.76 15.73 -2.45
C ASP A 8 5.93 14.43 -2.32
N TYR A 9 6.60 13.29 -2.12
CA TYR A 9 5.91 12.02 -1.84
C TYR A 9 5.14 12.06 -0.52
N VAL A 10 5.70 12.66 0.53
CA VAL A 10 5.00 12.84 1.80
C VAL A 10 3.74 13.68 1.62
N ASP A 11 3.80 14.75 0.83
CA ASP A 11 2.63 15.59 0.55
C ASP A 11 1.56 14.84 -0.25
N LEU A 12 1.97 14.09 -1.27
CA LEU A 12 1.06 13.25 -2.06
C LEU A 12 0.37 12.20 -1.19
N TYR A 13 1.13 11.42 -0.44
CA TYR A 13 0.57 10.38 0.44
C TYR A 13 -0.30 11.01 1.53
N GLY A 14 0.05 12.20 2.01
CA GLY A 14 -0.74 12.93 3.00
C GLY A 14 -2.10 13.34 2.44
N ALA A 15 -2.15 13.76 1.17
CA ALA A 15 -3.40 14.04 0.47
C ALA A 15 -4.23 12.76 0.27
N MET A 16 -3.60 11.64 -0.12
CA MET A 16 -4.29 10.36 -0.30
C MET A 16 -4.91 9.84 1.00
N LEU A 17 -4.19 9.91 2.12
CA LEU A 17 -4.72 9.50 3.44
C LEU A 17 -5.95 10.32 3.85
N LYS A 18 -5.94 11.64 3.59
CA LYS A 18 -7.11 12.51 3.83
C LYS A 18 -8.32 12.07 3.02
N VAL A 19 -8.15 11.78 1.73
CA VAL A 19 -9.22 11.27 0.86
C VAL A 19 -9.71 9.91 1.35
N ALA A 20 -8.80 9.04 1.78
CA ALA A 20 -9.12 7.71 2.32
C ALA A 20 -9.70 7.75 3.75
N ARG A 21 -9.80 8.92 4.40
CA ARG A 21 -10.24 9.08 5.79
C ARG A 21 -9.39 8.25 6.78
N ARG A 22 -8.09 8.19 6.52
CA ARG A 22 -7.10 7.50 7.35
C ARG A 22 -6.07 8.48 7.88
N ARG A 23 -5.46 8.14 9.01
CA ARG A 23 -4.33 8.83 9.60
C ARG A 23 -3.23 7.84 9.94
N MET A 24 -2.00 8.32 10.10
CA MET A 24 -0.89 7.47 10.55
C MET A 24 -1.17 6.91 11.96
N ARG A 25 -0.87 5.64 12.16
CA ARG A 25 -0.88 4.97 13.46
C ARG A 25 0.43 5.27 14.17
N ALA A 26 0.38 5.74 15.41
CA ALA A 26 1.59 5.90 16.24
C ALA A 26 2.25 4.53 16.53
N PRO A 27 3.60 4.43 16.56
CA PRO A 27 4.58 5.52 16.48
C PRO A 27 5.02 5.85 15.03
N TYR A 28 4.34 5.33 14.02
CA TYR A 28 4.74 5.51 12.63
C TYR A 28 4.43 6.91 12.11
N THR A 29 5.26 7.37 11.17
CA THR A 29 5.10 8.64 10.48
C THR A 29 4.94 8.39 8.99
N ILE A 30 4.38 9.37 8.29
CA ILE A 30 4.22 9.31 6.83
C ILE A 30 5.57 9.15 6.11
N PHE A 31 6.64 9.66 6.72
CA PHE A 31 8.01 9.46 6.22
C PHE A 31 8.43 7.98 6.28
N HIS A 32 8.09 7.25 7.34
CA HIS A 32 8.37 5.82 7.42
C HIS A 32 7.65 5.04 6.30
N LEU A 33 6.39 5.39 6.03
CA LEU A 33 5.62 4.78 4.95
C LEU A 33 6.24 5.09 3.58
N ALA A 34 6.58 6.36 3.32
CA ALA A 34 7.22 6.78 2.07
C ALA A 34 8.58 6.09 1.85
N ALA A 35 9.38 5.95 2.90
CA ALA A 35 10.68 5.28 2.83
C ALA A 35 10.53 3.78 2.52
N LEU A 36 9.54 3.10 3.13
CA LEU A 36 9.26 1.69 2.84
C LEU A 36 8.77 1.49 1.41
N PHE A 37 7.88 2.36 0.92
CA PHE A 37 7.42 2.32 -0.46
C PHE A 37 8.56 2.51 -1.45
N ALA A 38 9.47 3.45 -1.18
CA ALA A 38 10.66 3.65 -2.02
C ALA A 38 11.54 2.39 -2.07
N ALA A 39 11.84 1.79 -0.92
CA ALA A 39 12.66 0.58 -0.85
C ALA A 39 12.02 -0.61 -1.57
N MET A 40 10.72 -0.82 -1.42
CA MET A 40 10.00 -1.89 -2.11
C MET A 40 9.91 -1.64 -3.62
N ALA A 41 9.65 -0.39 -4.04
CA ALA A 41 9.62 -0.03 -5.46
C ALA A 41 10.99 -0.25 -6.11
N GLU A 42 12.09 0.10 -5.43
CA GLU A 42 13.45 -0.17 -5.90
C GLU A 42 13.70 -1.67 -6.06
N GLY A 43 13.37 -2.49 -5.05
CA GLY A 43 13.50 -3.95 -5.13
C GLY A 43 12.67 -4.56 -6.27
N PHE A 44 11.44 -4.05 -6.47
CA PHE A 44 10.58 -4.45 -7.57
C PHE A 44 11.21 -4.11 -8.93
N SER A 45 11.69 -2.88 -9.12
CA SER A 45 12.38 -2.48 -10.36
C SER A 45 13.68 -3.26 -10.61
N LEU A 46 14.43 -3.63 -9.56
CA LEU A 46 15.62 -4.46 -9.69
C LEU A 46 15.28 -5.89 -10.16
N GLN A 47 14.21 -6.49 -9.64
CA GLN A 47 13.73 -7.79 -10.08
C GLN A 47 13.36 -7.76 -11.57
N GLU A 48 12.59 -6.76 -12.01
CA GLU A 48 12.24 -6.57 -13.43
C GLU A 48 13.50 -6.41 -14.30
N ALA A 49 14.45 -5.57 -13.89
CA ALA A 49 15.70 -5.35 -14.62
C ALA A 49 16.59 -6.61 -14.71
N SER A 50 16.44 -7.55 -13.78
CA SER A 50 17.14 -8.84 -13.80
C SER A 50 16.50 -9.88 -14.73
N GLY A 51 15.35 -9.57 -15.34
CA GLY A 51 14.60 -10.50 -16.20
C GLY A 51 13.82 -11.56 -15.42
N LEU A 52 13.69 -11.41 -14.10
CA LEU A 52 12.88 -12.28 -13.26
C LEU A 52 11.43 -11.80 -13.29
N GLU A 53 10.52 -12.70 -13.65
CA GLU A 53 9.08 -12.39 -13.64
C GLU A 53 8.61 -12.06 -12.21
N HIS A 54 7.66 -11.14 -12.11
CA HIS A 54 6.97 -10.85 -10.86
C HIS A 54 5.86 -11.87 -10.64
N PRO A 55 5.85 -12.56 -9.48
CA PRO A 55 4.74 -13.42 -9.10
C PRO A 55 3.42 -12.65 -9.12
N ARG A 56 2.38 -13.28 -9.66
CA ARG A 56 1.02 -12.75 -9.74
C ARG A 56 0.08 -13.60 -8.90
N PHE A 57 -0.85 -12.94 -8.22
CA PHE A 57 -1.80 -13.56 -7.30
C PHE A 57 -3.20 -13.12 -7.67
N GLU A 58 -4.14 -14.04 -7.67
CA GLU A 58 -5.56 -13.72 -7.74
C GLU A 58 -6.08 -13.33 -6.36
N ARG A 59 -6.87 -12.27 -6.33
CA ARG A 59 -7.59 -11.79 -5.15
C ARG A 59 -9.05 -11.69 -5.47
N ASP A 60 -9.84 -12.51 -4.79
CA ASP A 60 -11.28 -12.63 -5.04
C ASP A 60 -12.09 -11.47 -4.45
N GLU A 61 -11.47 -10.66 -3.58
CA GLU A 61 -12.19 -9.75 -2.68
C GLU A 61 -11.87 -8.26 -2.88
N VAL A 62 -11.37 -7.90 -4.06
CA VAL A 62 -11.02 -6.51 -4.39
C VAL A 62 -12.23 -5.79 -5.01
N CYS A 63 -12.34 -4.49 -4.75
CA CYS A 63 -13.36 -3.67 -5.43
C CYS A 63 -13.19 -3.80 -6.95
N GLU A 64 -14.30 -3.95 -7.69
CA GLU A 64 -14.33 -4.22 -9.15
C GLU A 64 -13.42 -3.28 -9.97
N ARG A 65 -13.16 -2.08 -9.46
CA ARG A 65 -12.30 -1.06 -10.07
C ARG A 65 -10.78 -1.29 -9.95
N VAL A 66 -10.31 -2.20 -9.10
CA VAL A 66 -8.88 -2.41 -8.82
C VAL A 66 -8.35 -3.66 -9.53
N GLY A 67 -9.23 -4.57 -9.97
CA GLY A 67 -8.85 -5.84 -10.60
C GLY A 67 -8.45 -6.90 -9.58
N SER A 68 -8.48 -8.18 -9.99
CA SER A 68 -8.20 -9.34 -9.15
C SER A 68 -6.75 -9.83 -9.24
N GLU A 69 -6.02 -9.50 -10.31
CA GLU A 69 -4.62 -9.89 -10.47
C GLU A 69 -3.67 -8.87 -9.82
N TRP A 70 -2.87 -9.32 -8.85
CA TRP A 70 -2.01 -8.48 -8.03
C TRP A 70 -0.56 -8.98 -8.03
N THR A 71 0.40 -8.07 -7.94
CA THR A 71 1.81 -8.41 -7.70
C THR A 71 2.11 -8.47 -6.19
N LEU A 72 3.23 -9.09 -5.81
CA LEU A 72 3.72 -9.03 -4.41
C LEU A 72 3.88 -7.59 -3.91
N LEU A 73 4.30 -6.66 -4.77
CA LEU A 73 4.41 -5.25 -4.39
C LEU A 73 3.04 -4.66 -4.05
N GLY A 74 2.01 -4.93 -4.87
CA GLY A 74 0.65 -4.47 -4.60
C GLY A 74 0.13 -4.99 -3.25
N ILE A 75 0.32 -6.28 -2.99
CA ILE A 75 -0.07 -6.92 -1.73
C ILE A 75 0.67 -6.29 -0.55
N ALA A 76 1.99 -6.15 -0.65
CA ALA A 76 2.81 -5.58 0.42
C ALA A 76 2.44 -4.11 0.71
N VAL A 77 2.17 -3.31 -0.32
CA VAL A 77 1.73 -1.92 -0.18
C VAL A 77 0.40 -1.85 0.57
N GLU A 78 -0.58 -2.69 0.23
CA GLU A 78 -1.86 -2.72 0.95
C GLU A 78 -1.66 -3.09 2.42
N THR A 79 -0.91 -4.17 2.71
CA THR A 79 -0.63 -4.61 4.08
C THR A 79 0.03 -3.49 4.89
N LEU A 80 1.02 -2.79 4.32
CA LEU A 80 1.65 -1.64 4.99
C LEU A 80 0.66 -0.52 5.26
N ILE A 81 -0.24 -0.20 4.31
CA ILE A 81 -1.27 0.81 4.53
C ILE A 81 -2.17 0.39 5.68
N GLU A 82 -2.62 -0.86 5.72
CA GLU A 82 -3.49 -1.36 6.78
C GLU A 82 -2.84 -1.30 8.17
N ASP A 83 -1.56 -1.66 8.27
CA ASP A 83 -0.82 -1.70 9.53
C ASP A 83 -0.36 -0.30 10.00
N PHE A 84 0.15 0.52 9.10
CA PHE A 84 0.76 1.82 9.43
C PHE A 84 -0.25 2.93 9.59
N THR A 85 -1.51 2.69 9.22
CA THR A 85 -2.55 3.72 9.28
C THR A 85 -3.80 3.20 9.96
N GLU A 86 -4.63 4.11 10.44
CA GLU A 86 -5.89 3.80 11.10
C GLU A 86 -6.97 4.79 10.69
N PRO A 87 -8.26 4.44 10.84
CA PRO A 87 -9.36 5.36 10.54
C PRO A 87 -9.25 6.68 11.33
N ASP A 88 -9.53 7.79 10.65
CA ASP A 88 -9.49 9.14 11.24
C ASP A 88 -10.72 9.46 12.12
N VAL A 89 -11.70 8.55 12.19
CA VAL A 89 -12.91 8.66 13.03
C VAL A 89 -13.06 7.41 13.90
N PRO A 90 -13.38 7.51 15.21
CA PRO A 90 -13.71 6.34 16.01
C PRO A 90 -14.93 5.63 15.40
N ALA A 91 -14.81 4.32 15.17
CA ALA A 91 -15.73 3.53 14.37
C ALA A 91 -17.20 3.66 14.83
N SER A 92 -17.98 4.48 14.14
CA SER A 92 -19.43 4.31 14.08
C SER A 92 -19.77 3.60 12.78
N ARG A 93 -20.17 2.33 12.91
CA ARG A 93 -20.62 1.36 11.89
C ARG A 93 -19.48 0.62 11.14
N PRO A 94 -19.53 -0.73 11.05
CA PRO A 94 -18.59 -1.48 10.22
C PRO A 94 -18.79 -1.08 8.77
N ALA A 95 -17.69 -0.74 8.09
CA ALA A 95 -17.69 -0.67 6.64
C ALA A 95 -18.06 -2.07 6.11
N ALA A 96 -19.09 -2.16 5.29
CA ALA A 96 -19.39 -3.38 4.57
C ALA A 96 -18.18 -3.72 3.68
N GLY A 97 -17.66 -4.95 3.81
CA GLY A 97 -16.56 -5.47 2.99
C GLY A 97 -15.21 -5.46 3.70
N ALA A 98 -15.06 -6.24 4.78
CA ALA A 98 -13.73 -6.65 5.22
C ALA A 98 -13.24 -7.72 4.24
N CYS A 99 -12.28 -7.33 3.40
CA CYS A 99 -11.56 -8.19 2.46
C CYS A 99 -10.62 -9.11 3.25
N SER A 100 -10.66 -10.42 3.01
CA SER A 100 -9.88 -11.46 3.67
C SER A 100 -8.64 -11.87 2.86
N ALA A 101 -7.75 -12.65 3.48
CA ALA A 101 -6.35 -12.82 3.06
C ALA A 101 -6.15 -13.57 1.71
N PRO A 102 -5.09 -13.21 0.94
CA PRO A 102 -4.81 -13.78 -0.39
C PRO A 102 -4.39 -15.26 -0.38
N ARG A 103 -4.56 -15.95 -1.53
CA ARG A 103 -4.05 -17.30 -1.83
C ARG A 103 -3.11 -17.28 -3.03
N GLU A 104 -2.04 -18.07 -2.99
CA GLU A 104 -1.09 -18.20 -4.11
C GLU A 104 -1.64 -19.10 -5.22
N LEU A 105 -1.37 -18.73 -6.49
CA LEU A 105 -1.58 -19.59 -7.65
C LEU A 105 -0.32 -20.42 -7.90
N VAL A 106 -0.49 -21.75 -7.98
CA VAL A 106 0.56 -22.73 -8.35
C VAL A 106 0.73 -22.79 -9.85
#